data_AF-A0A2N3D0Y9-F1
#
_entry.id   AF-A0A2N3D0Y9-F1
#
_cell.length_a   1.000
_cell.length_b   1.000
_cell.length_c   1.000
_cell.angle_alpha   90.00
_cell.angle_beta   90.00
_cell.angle_gamma   90.00
#
_symmetry.space_group_name_H-M   'P 1'
#
loop_
_entity.id
_entity.type
_entity.pdbx_description
1 polymer ?
#
loop_
_entity_poly.entity_id
_entity_poly.type
_entity_poly.pdbx_seq_one_letter_code
_entity_poly.pdbx_strand_id
1 'polypeptide(L)'
;MTDDLFTQTITPTTHDLGGFKVYRTLPSRPRTMVGPFIFFDQMGPAHLEVGTGIDVRPHPHINLATVTYLFAGAMDHRDSLGTFATIRPGAVNLMTAGTGIVHSERSPQNERDAGPELSGIQTWLALPERFEEVDPAFEHVAAADLPTIDSGKARARIIMGSLWGESAPTTTYAGTIYADIMLDADGSVPIDAEADERAIYLATGQASLDGMELEPQVLYVLKPGVTAKLYSRLGGRVMLCGGEAFATPRHVWWNFVSSSRDRIEQAKQDWKAGRFPTVPGDDKEFIPIPEVPKTVSYP
;
A
#
# COMPACT_ATOMS: atom_id res chain seq x y z
N MET A 1 -4.13 -28.29 14.28
CA MET A 1 -5.35 -27.48 14.08
C MET A 1 -4.95 -26.12 13.51
N THR A 2 -4.27 -26.11 12.37
CA THR A 2 -3.73 -24.90 11.72
C THR A 2 -4.58 -24.42 10.54
N ASP A 3 -5.52 -25.24 10.08
CA ASP A 3 -6.38 -24.96 8.91
C ASP A 3 -7.52 -23.96 9.19
N ASP A 4 -7.62 -23.39 10.39
CA ASP A 4 -8.78 -22.54 10.78
C ASP A 4 -8.43 -21.04 11.00
N LEU A 5 -7.18 -20.62 10.74
CA LEU A 5 -6.76 -19.24 10.95
C LEU A 5 -7.08 -18.32 9.77
N PHE A 6 -7.04 -18.85 8.55
CA PHE A 6 -7.09 -18.07 7.32
C PHE A 6 -8.30 -18.45 6.48
N THR A 7 -8.95 -17.45 5.90
CA THR A 7 -9.90 -17.68 4.80
C THR A 7 -9.16 -17.92 3.50
N GLN A 8 -8.05 -17.20 3.28
CA GLN A 8 -7.27 -17.21 2.05
C GLN A 8 -5.78 -16.97 2.32
N THR A 9 -4.95 -17.63 1.53
CA THR A 9 -3.50 -17.38 1.43
C THR A 9 -3.21 -16.92 0.01
N ILE A 10 -2.60 -15.75 -0.15
CA ILE A 10 -2.40 -15.11 -1.45
C ILE A 10 -0.90 -14.96 -1.71
N THR A 11 -0.39 -15.84 -2.57
CA THR A 11 0.99 -15.77 -3.10
C THR A 11 1.10 -14.64 -4.12
N PRO A 12 2.20 -13.85 -4.12
CA PRO A 12 2.30 -12.69 -4.97
C PRO A 12 2.57 -13.05 -6.43
N THR A 13 2.08 -12.20 -7.34
CA THR A 13 2.63 -12.14 -8.70
C THR A 13 3.87 -11.26 -8.66
N THR A 14 4.98 -11.74 -9.23
CA THR A 14 6.26 -11.01 -9.24
C THR A 14 6.48 -10.30 -10.58
N HIS A 15 6.87 -9.03 -10.52
CA HIS A 15 7.28 -8.25 -11.69
C HIS A 15 8.71 -7.75 -11.53
N ASP A 16 9.55 -7.97 -12.54
CA ASP A 16 10.89 -7.38 -12.63
C ASP A 16 10.80 -6.06 -13.39
N LEU A 17 11.30 -4.98 -12.79
CA LEU A 17 11.30 -3.63 -13.36
C LEU A 17 12.70 -3.15 -13.77
N GLY A 18 13.63 -4.07 -14.02
CA GLY A 18 14.96 -3.74 -14.55
C GLY A 18 15.90 -3.13 -13.51
N GLY A 19 15.87 -3.68 -12.30
CA GLY A 19 16.73 -3.26 -11.18
C GLY A 19 16.17 -3.67 -9.81
N PHE A 20 14.87 -3.91 -9.72
CA PHE A 20 14.20 -4.44 -8.53
C PHE A 20 12.97 -5.25 -8.89
N LYS A 21 12.50 -6.04 -7.92
CA LYS A 21 11.26 -6.81 -8.01
C LYS A 21 10.13 -6.13 -7.24
N VAL A 22 8.93 -6.29 -7.78
CA VAL A 22 7.68 -5.95 -7.11
C VAL A 22 6.87 -7.23 -6.88
N TYR A 23 6.35 -7.39 -5.67
CA TYR A 23 5.55 -8.54 -5.23
C TYR A 23 4.11 -8.09 -4.98
N ARG A 24 3.22 -8.37 -5.93
CA ARG A 24 1.81 -7.96 -5.87
C ARG A 24 0.93 -9.05 -5.28
N THR A 25 0.26 -8.75 -4.17
CA THR A 25 -0.73 -9.68 -3.57
C THR A 25 -2.17 -9.25 -3.81
N LEU A 26 -2.47 -7.95 -3.87
CA LEU A 26 -3.79 -7.44 -4.22
C LEU A 26 -3.72 -6.50 -5.45
N PRO A 27 -4.73 -6.48 -6.32
CA PRO A 27 -5.84 -7.44 -6.36
C PRO A 27 -5.37 -8.81 -6.89
N SER A 28 -6.10 -9.87 -6.54
CA SER A 28 -5.88 -11.23 -7.04
C SER A 28 -7.20 -11.89 -7.44
N ARG A 29 -7.15 -12.96 -8.25
CA ARG A 29 -8.36 -13.71 -8.66
C ARG A 29 -9.23 -14.18 -7.49
N PRO A 30 -8.69 -14.80 -6.41
CA PRO A 30 -9.51 -15.24 -5.29
C PRO A 30 -9.97 -14.07 -4.39
N ARG A 31 -9.33 -12.91 -4.49
CA ARG A 31 -9.54 -11.81 -3.55
C ARG A 31 -9.12 -10.46 -4.14
N THR A 32 -10.09 -9.57 -4.33
CA THR A 32 -9.86 -8.20 -4.80
C THR A 32 -9.44 -7.27 -3.68
N MET A 33 -10.04 -7.40 -2.48
CA MET A 33 -9.86 -6.47 -1.37
C MET A 33 -9.69 -7.16 -0.02
N VAL A 34 -9.08 -6.48 0.95
CA VAL A 34 -9.14 -6.82 2.39
C VAL A 34 -9.50 -5.54 3.13
N GLY A 35 -10.70 -5.45 3.70
CA GLY A 35 -11.25 -4.19 4.19
C GLY A 35 -11.19 -3.13 3.07
N PRO A 36 -10.63 -1.93 3.32
CA PRO A 36 -10.48 -0.92 2.28
C PRO A 36 -9.33 -1.20 1.29
N PHE A 37 -8.39 -2.10 1.59
CA PHE A 37 -7.19 -2.33 0.78
C PHE A 37 -7.53 -3.06 -0.51
N ILE A 38 -7.25 -2.46 -1.66
CA ILE A 38 -7.54 -3.03 -2.99
C ILE A 38 -6.27 -3.30 -3.82
N PHE A 39 -5.13 -2.80 -3.36
CA PHE A 39 -3.83 -2.98 -3.98
C PHE A 39 -2.77 -3.11 -2.90
N PHE A 40 -1.82 -4.03 -3.07
CA PHE A 40 -0.75 -4.26 -2.12
C PHE A 40 0.50 -4.81 -2.85
N ASP A 41 1.48 -3.93 -3.01
CA ASP A 41 2.77 -4.23 -3.63
C ASP A 41 3.90 -4.02 -2.62
N GLN A 42 4.76 -5.03 -2.45
CA GLN A 42 6.08 -4.80 -1.87
C GLN A 42 7.08 -4.50 -2.99
N MET A 43 7.81 -3.39 -2.86
CA MET A 43 8.94 -3.04 -3.72
C MET A 43 10.26 -3.37 -3.01
N GLY A 44 11.16 -4.06 -3.70
CA GLY A 44 12.45 -4.46 -3.14
C GLY A 44 12.35 -5.51 -2.02
N PRO A 45 13.39 -5.66 -1.19
CA PRO A 45 14.58 -4.81 -1.11
C PRO A 45 15.47 -4.89 -2.35
N ALA A 46 16.05 -3.75 -2.75
CA ALA A 46 16.99 -3.64 -3.86
C ALA A 46 17.99 -2.51 -3.63
N HIS A 47 19.15 -2.61 -4.30
CA HIS A 47 20.10 -1.52 -4.49
C HIS A 47 20.22 -1.28 -5.99
N LEU A 48 19.95 -0.06 -6.43
CA LEU A 48 20.02 0.30 -7.85
C LEU A 48 21.42 0.83 -8.18
N GLU A 49 21.80 0.72 -9.45
CA GLU A 49 23.10 1.20 -9.94
C GLU A 49 23.24 2.72 -9.78
N VAL A 50 24.47 3.19 -9.57
CA VAL A 50 24.78 4.63 -9.47
C VAL A 50 24.30 5.36 -10.73
N GLY A 51 23.63 6.50 -10.53
CA GLY A 51 23.03 7.31 -11.59
C GLY A 51 21.68 6.79 -12.08
N THR A 52 21.22 5.63 -11.60
CA THR A 52 19.90 5.08 -11.90
C THR A 52 18.93 5.29 -10.73
N GLY A 53 17.64 5.03 -10.95
CA GLY A 53 16.60 5.20 -9.96
C GLY A 53 15.23 4.80 -10.50
N ILE A 54 14.22 4.95 -9.67
CA ILE A 54 12.82 4.78 -10.07
C ILE A 54 12.37 6.02 -10.82
N ASP A 55 11.67 5.84 -11.94
CA ASP A 55 11.04 6.90 -12.71
C ASP A 55 9.61 6.52 -13.10
N VAL A 56 8.69 6.54 -12.13
CA VAL A 56 7.26 6.39 -12.41
C VAL A 56 6.75 7.73 -12.92
N ARG A 57 6.65 7.81 -14.24
CA ARG A 57 6.16 8.98 -14.98
C ARG A 57 4.73 9.36 -14.58
N PRO A 58 4.29 10.62 -14.85
CA PRO A 58 2.94 11.08 -14.57
C PRO A 58 1.85 10.10 -15.01
N HIS A 59 0.98 9.74 -14.07
CA HIS A 59 -0.16 8.87 -14.29
C HIS A 59 -1.33 9.22 -13.36
N PRO A 60 -2.59 9.02 -13.81
CA PRO A 60 -3.77 9.37 -13.06
C PRO A 60 -4.22 8.25 -12.11
N HIS A 61 -4.92 8.63 -11.04
CA HIS A 61 -5.76 7.77 -10.19
C HIS A 61 -7.14 8.43 -10.00
N ILE A 62 -8.17 7.62 -9.70
CA ILE A 62 -9.51 8.09 -9.28
C ILE A 62 -10.07 7.19 -8.16
N ASN A 63 -10.94 7.75 -7.33
CA ASN A 63 -11.75 7.12 -6.28
C ASN A 63 -10.99 6.16 -5.32
N LEU A 64 -9.69 6.39 -5.14
CA LEU A 64 -8.83 5.65 -4.22
C LEU A 64 -7.93 6.61 -3.44
N ALA A 65 -7.27 6.09 -2.42
CA ALA A 65 -6.13 6.73 -1.79
C ALA A 65 -4.89 5.83 -1.92
N THR A 66 -3.75 6.38 -2.29
CA THR A 66 -2.47 5.65 -2.27
C THR A 66 -1.75 5.93 -0.96
N VAL A 67 -1.14 4.89 -0.39
CA VAL A 67 -0.28 4.99 0.79
C VAL A 67 1.08 4.41 0.44
N THR A 68 2.10 5.26 0.45
CA THR A 68 3.50 4.88 0.27
C THR A 68 4.17 4.83 1.64
N TYR A 69 4.79 3.70 1.97
CA TYR A 69 5.54 3.51 3.22
C TYR A 69 6.88 2.83 2.94
N LEU A 70 7.98 3.54 3.22
CA LEU A 70 9.33 3.04 2.91
C LEU A 70 10.00 2.39 4.12
N PHE A 71 10.71 1.31 3.82
CA PHE A 71 11.60 0.59 4.73
C PHE A 71 13.05 1.07 4.59
N ALA A 72 13.46 1.43 3.38
CA ALA A 72 14.79 1.95 3.03
C ALA A 72 14.69 2.82 1.76
N GLY A 73 15.66 3.71 1.57
CA GLY A 73 15.71 4.63 0.43
C GLY A 73 14.83 5.88 0.59
N ALA A 74 14.63 6.61 -0.51
CA ALA A 74 13.77 7.77 -0.57
C ALA A 74 13.10 7.91 -1.94
N MET A 75 11.98 8.63 -1.98
CA MET A 75 11.21 8.86 -3.20
C MET A 75 10.63 10.27 -3.21
N ASP A 76 10.82 10.99 -4.30
CA ASP A 76 10.15 12.26 -4.58
C ASP A 76 8.77 11.99 -5.18
N HIS A 77 7.75 12.61 -4.59
CA HIS A 77 6.41 12.68 -5.12
C HIS A 77 6.14 14.07 -5.69
N ARG A 78 5.52 14.12 -6.86
CA ARG A 78 4.92 15.33 -7.46
C ARG A 78 3.51 15.04 -7.89
N ASP A 79 2.59 15.98 -7.73
CA ASP A 79 1.23 15.81 -8.24
C ASP A 79 0.64 17.07 -8.89
N SER A 80 -0.53 16.90 -9.49
CA SER A 80 -1.28 17.93 -10.18
C SER A 80 -1.82 19.05 -9.27
N LEU A 81 -1.74 18.92 -7.94
CA LEU A 81 -2.05 19.99 -7.00
C LEU A 81 -0.86 20.95 -6.81
N GLY A 82 0.29 20.62 -7.40
CA GLY A 82 1.55 21.35 -7.22
C GLY A 82 2.33 20.89 -6.00
N THR A 83 1.96 19.77 -5.38
CA THR A 83 2.70 19.18 -4.27
C THR A 83 4.08 18.72 -4.74
N PHE A 84 5.09 18.93 -3.89
CA PHE A 84 6.37 18.23 -3.97
C PHE A 84 6.76 17.77 -2.57
N ALA A 85 6.95 16.47 -2.38
CA ALA A 85 7.32 15.90 -1.10
C ALA A 85 8.24 14.69 -1.26
N THR A 86 9.36 14.67 -0.53
CA THR A 86 10.24 13.51 -0.50
C THR A 86 9.92 12.62 0.70
N ILE A 87 9.48 11.39 0.45
CA ILE A 87 9.29 10.38 1.50
C ILE A 87 10.59 9.67 1.83
N ARG A 88 10.76 9.33 3.11
CA ARG A 88 11.89 8.59 3.69
C ARG A 88 11.40 7.47 4.61
N PRO A 89 12.29 6.57 5.05
CA PRO A 89 11.86 5.38 5.77
C PRO A 89 11.08 5.70 7.04
N GLY A 90 9.98 4.98 7.25
CA GLY A 90 9.10 5.16 8.39
C GLY A 90 8.13 6.33 8.29
N ALA A 91 8.24 7.22 7.30
CA ALA A 91 7.23 8.25 7.02
C ALA A 91 6.12 7.71 6.10
N VAL A 92 5.02 8.45 5.99
CA VAL A 92 3.87 8.13 5.15
C VAL A 92 3.58 9.28 4.19
N ASN A 93 3.41 8.94 2.92
CA ASN A 93 2.73 9.78 1.95
C ASN A 93 1.35 9.16 1.70
N LEU A 94 0.31 9.94 1.95
CA LEU A 94 -1.07 9.61 1.65
C LEU A 94 -1.55 10.55 0.54
N MET A 95 -1.89 9.99 -0.62
CA MET A 95 -2.50 10.74 -1.71
C MET A 95 -3.94 10.28 -1.88
N THR A 96 -4.91 11.14 -1.56
CA THR A 96 -6.32 10.91 -1.88
C THR A 96 -6.59 11.36 -3.31
N ALA A 97 -6.98 10.44 -4.18
CA ALA A 97 -7.23 10.76 -5.59
C ALA A 97 -8.63 11.38 -5.81
N GLY A 98 -9.65 10.90 -5.10
CA GLY A 98 -11.02 11.43 -5.20
C GLY A 98 -11.52 11.50 -6.66
N THR A 99 -11.99 12.69 -7.07
CA THR A 99 -12.43 12.97 -8.45
C THR A 99 -11.35 12.75 -9.51
N GLY A 100 -10.07 12.84 -9.14
CA GLY A 100 -8.93 12.52 -9.97
C GLY A 100 -7.68 13.31 -9.64
N ILE A 101 -6.54 12.64 -9.61
CA ILE A 101 -5.22 13.26 -9.43
C ILE A 101 -4.22 12.63 -10.38
N VAL A 102 -3.27 13.42 -10.91
CA VAL A 102 -2.12 12.92 -11.66
C VAL A 102 -0.88 13.10 -10.81
N HIS A 103 -0.04 12.08 -10.71
CA HIS A 103 1.21 12.17 -9.96
C HIS A 103 2.35 11.39 -10.61
N SER A 104 3.56 11.74 -10.20
CA SER A 104 4.78 11.01 -10.53
C SER A 104 5.59 10.72 -9.27
N GLU A 105 6.34 9.62 -9.31
CA GLU A 105 7.16 9.12 -8.23
C GLU A 105 8.55 8.78 -8.76
N ARG A 106 9.57 9.47 -8.25
CA ARG A 106 10.94 9.36 -8.78
C ARG A 106 11.97 9.25 -7.66
N SER A 107 13.08 8.56 -7.88
CA SER A 107 14.21 8.61 -6.94
C SER A 107 14.80 10.03 -6.91
N PRO A 108 15.05 10.63 -5.72
CA PRO A 108 15.68 11.93 -5.60
C PRO A 108 17.11 11.90 -6.17
N GLN A 109 17.57 13.02 -6.75
CA GLN A 109 18.86 13.06 -7.44
C GLN A 109 20.05 12.68 -6.54
N ASN A 110 20.06 13.15 -5.29
CA ASN A 110 21.12 12.82 -4.34
C ASN A 110 21.19 11.32 -4.02
N GLU A 111 20.06 10.61 -4.07
CA GLU A 111 20.03 9.15 -3.87
C GLU A 111 20.55 8.42 -5.12
N ARG A 112 20.21 8.93 -6.32
CA ARG A 112 20.74 8.38 -7.59
C ARG A 112 22.26 8.45 -7.65
N ASP A 113 22.82 9.59 -7.26
CA ASP A 113 24.26 9.82 -7.26
C ASP A 113 25.00 8.84 -6.30
N ALA A 114 24.29 8.27 -5.33
CA ALA A 114 24.82 7.33 -4.34
C ALA A 114 24.53 5.85 -4.64
N GLY A 115 23.70 5.52 -5.62
CA GLY A 115 23.20 4.16 -5.84
C GLY A 115 22.05 3.83 -4.89
N PRO A 116 20.80 4.17 -5.26
CA PRO A 116 19.73 4.28 -4.29
C PRO A 116 19.26 2.91 -3.78
N GLU A 117 19.03 2.82 -2.46
CA GLU A 117 18.26 1.73 -1.88
C GLU A 117 16.77 1.89 -2.21
N LEU A 118 16.09 0.76 -2.33
CA LEU A 118 14.64 0.73 -2.45
C LEU A 118 14.08 -0.43 -1.65
N SER A 119 13.29 -0.12 -0.63
CA SER A 119 12.45 -1.12 0.03
C SER A 119 11.23 -0.44 0.63
N GLY A 120 10.05 -1.02 0.44
CA GLY A 120 8.82 -0.46 0.99
C GLY A 120 7.57 -1.17 0.52
N ILE A 121 6.43 -0.64 0.93
CA ILE A 121 5.10 -1.10 0.55
C ILE A 121 4.35 0.06 -0.09
N GLN A 122 3.71 -0.22 -1.23
CA GLN A 122 2.69 0.62 -1.83
C GLN A 122 1.34 -0.06 -1.64
N THR A 123 0.38 0.64 -1.03
CA THR A 123 -1.01 0.18 -0.97
C THR A 123 -1.95 1.19 -1.58
N TRP A 124 -3.07 0.70 -2.10
CA TRP A 124 -4.22 1.54 -2.44
C TRP A 124 -5.41 1.12 -1.59
N LEU A 125 -6.10 2.12 -1.05
CA LEU A 125 -7.36 1.96 -0.35
C LEU A 125 -8.47 2.47 -1.26
N ALA A 126 -9.49 1.66 -1.52
CA ALA A 126 -10.67 2.12 -2.22
C ALA A 126 -11.45 3.11 -1.34
N LEU A 127 -11.99 4.18 -1.93
CA LEU A 127 -12.86 5.09 -1.19
C LEU A 127 -14.28 4.49 -1.09
N PRO A 128 -14.95 4.60 0.07
CA PRO A 128 -16.40 4.34 0.16
C PRO A 128 -17.18 5.23 -0.80
N GLU A 129 -18.37 4.80 -1.24
CA GLU A 129 -19.14 5.49 -2.29
C GLU A 129 -19.34 6.99 -2.00
N ARG A 130 -19.66 7.31 -0.75
CA ARG A 130 -19.88 8.69 -0.28
C ARG A 130 -18.65 9.60 -0.42
N PHE A 131 -17.46 9.02 -0.61
CA PHE A 131 -16.18 9.71 -0.72
C PHE A 131 -15.49 9.52 -2.07
N GLU A 132 -16.05 8.76 -3.01
CA GLU A 132 -15.38 8.49 -4.29
C GLU A 132 -15.06 9.78 -5.05
N GLU A 133 -15.97 10.77 -5.01
CA GLU A 133 -15.84 12.04 -5.72
C GLU A 133 -15.49 13.23 -4.79
N VAL A 134 -14.72 12.99 -3.72
CA VAL A 134 -14.11 14.11 -2.95
C VAL A 134 -13.03 14.81 -3.75
N ASP A 135 -12.66 16.01 -3.31
CA ASP A 135 -11.51 16.70 -3.88
C ASP A 135 -10.20 15.91 -3.63
N PRO A 136 -9.27 15.89 -4.59
CA PRO A 136 -7.96 15.30 -4.40
C PRO A 136 -7.18 16.02 -3.29
N ALA A 137 -6.37 15.27 -2.55
CA ALA A 137 -5.56 15.79 -1.45
C ALA A 137 -4.26 15.01 -1.28
N PHE A 138 -3.27 15.63 -0.63
CA PHE A 138 -2.02 14.99 -0.27
C PHE A 138 -1.63 15.32 1.17
N GLU A 139 -1.18 14.30 1.90
CA GLU A 139 -0.69 14.39 3.27
C GLU A 139 0.69 13.71 3.37
N HIS A 140 1.63 14.39 4.01
CA HIS A 140 2.90 13.81 4.43
C HIS A 140 2.94 13.77 5.95
N VAL A 141 3.15 12.57 6.51
CA VAL A 141 3.33 12.38 7.96
C VAL A 141 4.73 11.84 8.20
N ALA A 142 5.54 12.60 8.94
CA ALA A 142 6.91 12.20 9.23
C ALA A 142 6.94 10.98 10.17
N ALA A 143 8.02 10.22 10.13
CA ALA A 143 8.18 9.03 10.96
C ALA A 143 8.05 9.30 12.47
N ALA A 144 8.41 10.51 12.91
CA ALA A 144 8.34 10.92 14.31
C ALA A 144 6.91 11.26 14.78
N ASP A 145 6.01 11.54 13.84
CA ASP A 145 4.62 11.92 14.10
C ASP A 145 3.67 10.70 14.07
N LEU A 146 4.18 9.52 13.71
CA LEU A 146 3.42 8.27 13.71
C LEU A 146 3.53 7.56 15.06
N PRO A 147 2.41 7.16 15.68
CA PRO A 147 2.42 6.43 16.94
C PRO A 147 3.21 5.12 16.81
N THR A 148 4.00 4.82 17.82
CA THR A 148 4.73 3.56 17.93
C THR A 148 4.44 2.93 19.28
N ILE A 149 3.99 1.68 19.24
CA ILE A 149 3.76 0.85 20.42
C ILE A 149 4.95 -0.09 20.57
N ASP A 150 5.62 -0.03 21.73
CA ASP A 150 6.83 -0.81 22.02
C ASP A 150 6.58 -1.72 23.23
N SER A 151 6.79 -3.03 23.04
CA SER A 151 6.70 -4.05 24.10
C SER A 151 8.06 -4.63 24.49
N GLY A 152 9.16 -4.01 24.03
CA GLY A 152 10.54 -4.38 24.27
C GLY A 152 11.10 -5.38 23.25
N LYS A 153 10.32 -6.39 22.86
CA LYS A 153 10.69 -7.36 21.80
C LYS A 153 9.86 -7.26 20.53
N ALA A 154 8.91 -6.34 20.50
CA ALA A 154 8.14 -6.02 19.33
C ALA A 154 7.81 -4.53 19.32
N ARG A 155 7.83 -3.93 18.14
CA ARG A 155 7.47 -2.55 17.90
C ARG A 155 6.48 -2.49 16.74
N ALA A 156 5.34 -1.85 16.96
CA ALA A 156 4.37 -1.59 15.91
C ALA A 156 4.25 -0.10 15.67
N ARG A 157 4.54 0.35 14.44
CA ARG A 157 4.23 1.70 13.99
C ARG A 157 2.86 1.70 13.35
N ILE A 158 1.98 2.57 13.81
CA ILE A 158 0.64 2.71 13.25
C ILE A 158 0.73 3.67 12.06
N ILE A 159 0.55 3.14 10.86
CA ILE A 159 0.67 3.85 9.58
C ILE A 159 -0.61 4.61 9.28
N MET A 160 -1.75 3.95 9.49
CA MET A 160 -3.07 4.50 9.21
C MET A 160 -4.15 3.82 10.06
N GLY A 161 -5.11 4.62 10.52
CA GLY A 161 -6.19 4.17 11.38
C GLY A 161 -5.75 3.92 12.81
N SER A 162 -6.36 2.93 13.47
CA SER A 162 -6.21 2.72 14.91
C SER A 162 -5.84 1.27 15.24
N LEU A 163 -4.95 1.09 16.22
CA LEU A 163 -4.55 -0.22 16.72
C LEU A 163 -4.07 -0.11 18.16
N TRP A 164 -4.52 -1.03 19.03
CA TRP A 164 -4.11 -1.13 20.45
C TRP A 164 -4.19 0.20 21.23
N GLY A 165 -5.24 0.99 20.98
CA GLY A 165 -5.50 2.26 21.66
C GLY A 165 -4.80 3.48 21.07
N GLU A 166 -3.88 3.30 20.11
CA GLU A 166 -3.21 4.40 19.40
C GLU A 166 -3.86 4.64 18.03
N SER A 167 -3.77 5.88 17.53
CA SER A 167 -4.32 6.26 16.22
C SER A 167 -3.36 7.15 15.44
N ALA A 168 -3.09 6.80 14.19
CA ALA A 168 -2.27 7.62 13.29
C ALA A 168 -3.02 8.91 12.88
N PRO A 169 -2.30 10.02 12.62
CA PRO A 169 -2.92 11.28 12.19
C PRO A 169 -3.34 11.28 10.72
N THR A 170 -3.05 10.21 9.95
CA THR A 170 -3.42 10.09 8.54
C THR A 170 -4.93 9.98 8.36
N THR A 171 -5.48 10.70 7.39
CA THR A 171 -6.92 10.66 7.08
C THR A 171 -7.38 9.24 6.72
N THR A 172 -8.50 8.81 7.30
CA THR A 172 -9.20 7.56 6.95
C THR A 172 -10.62 7.84 6.47
N TYR A 173 -11.06 7.10 5.46
CA TYR A 173 -12.42 7.22 4.91
C TYR A 173 -13.34 6.05 5.31
N ALA A 174 -12.75 4.99 5.86
CA ALA A 174 -13.40 3.80 6.38
C ALA A 174 -12.62 3.30 7.61
N GLY A 175 -13.23 2.43 8.43
CA GLY A 175 -12.50 1.76 9.50
C GLY A 175 -11.24 1.10 8.94
N THR A 176 -10.06 1.43 9.48
CA THR A 176 -8.76 1.01 8.92
C THR A 176 -7.82 0.58 10.03
N ILE A 177 -7.11 -0.52 9.80
CA ILE A 177 -5.95 -0.96 10.57
C ILE A 177 -4.81 -1.06 9.58
N TYR A 178 -3.74 -0.29 9.77
CA TYR A 178 -2.50 -0.44 9.01
C TYR A 178 -1.29 -0.23 9.90
N ALA A 179 -0.48 -1.26 10.07
CA ALA A 179 0.70 -1.20 10.93
C ALA A 179 1.91 -1.94 10.33
N ASP A 180 3.10 -1.38 10.57
CA ASP A 180 4.40 -2.03 10.38
C ASP A 180 4.87 -2.59 11.73
N ILE A 181 4.92 -3.91 11.83
CA ILE A 181 5.27 -4.64 13.06
C ILE A 181 6.67 -5.25 12.89
N MET A 182 7.61 -4.69 13.64
CA MET A 182 8.95 -5.23 13.81
C MET A 182 8.99 -6.17 15.02
N LEU A 183 9.35 -7.43 14.79
CA LEU A 183 9.60 -8.42 15.82
C LEU A 183 11.11 -8.62 15.95
N ASP A 184 11.62 -8.50 17.16
CA ASP A 184 12.97 -8.96 17.49
C ASP A 184 12.94 -10.49 17.75
N ALA A 185 14.11 -11.08 17.99
CA ALA A 185 14.21 -12.49 18.35
C ALA A 185 13.39 -12.80 19.63
N ASP A 186 12.56 -13.84 19.53
CA ASP A 186 11.56 -14.23 20.53
C ASP A 186 10.52 -13.14 20.84
N GLY A 187 10.28 -12.21 19.90
CA GLY A 187 9.24 -11.20 19.97
C GLY A 187 7.86 -11.75 19.64
N SER A 188 6.83 -11.15 20.23
CA SER A 188 5.43 -11.47 19.88
C SER A 188 4.47 -10.34 20.18
N VAL A 189 3.37 -10.31 19.42
CA VAL A 189 2.23 -9.41 19.62
C VAL A 189 0.91 -10.17 19.45
N PRO A 190 -0.18 -9.73 20.11
CA PRO A 190 -1.51 -10.26 19.82
C PRO A 190 -2.01 -9.77 18.45
N ILE A 191 -2.91 -10.51 17.84
CA ILE A 191 -3.69 -10.07 16.67
C ILE A 191 -5.16 -10.15 17.06
N ASP A 192 -5.77 -8.98 17.28
CA ASP A 192 -7.12 -8.86 17.82
C ASP A 192 -8.20 -9.02 16.76
N ALA A 193 -9.39 -9.46 17.17
CA ALA A 193 -10.47 -9.91 16.30
C ALA A 193 -11.42 -8.81 15.81
N GLU A 194 -11.21 -7.55 16.20
CA GLU A 194 -12.26 -6.52 16.21
C GLU A 194 -12.63 -5.94 14.84
N ALA A 195 -11.76 -6.04 13.82
CA ALA A 195 -12.06 -5.59 12.47
C ALA A 195 -12.71 -6.69 11.61
N ASP A 196 -13.66 -6.27 10.75
CA ASP A 196 -14.40 -7.14 9.83
C ASP A 196 -13.47 -8.03 9.01
N GLU A 197 -12.43 -7.41 8.43
CA GLU A 197 -11.41 -8.08 7.64
C GLU A 197 -10.02 -7.65 8.07
N ARG A 198 -9.11 -8.63 8.13
CA ARG A 198 -7.71 -8.44 8.54
C ARG A 198 -6.83 -9.36 7.71
N ALA A 199 -5.62 -8.93 7.42
CA ALA A 199 -4.60 -9.74 6.80
C ALA A 199 -3.21 -9.44 7.38
N ILE A 200 -2.37 -10.47 7.35
CA ILE A 200 -0.99 -10.42 7.77
C ILE A 200 -0.10 -10.66 6.57
N TYR A 201 0.94 -9.86 6.41
CA TYR A 201 1.92 -9.98 5.34
C TYR A 201 3.34 -10.00 5.92
N LEU A 202 4.07 -11.09 5.73
CA LEU A 202 5.47 -11.17 6.16
C LEU A 202 6.36 -10.50 5.10
N ALA A 203 6.81 -9.26 5.35
CA ALA A 203 7.63 -8.53 4.38
C ALA A 203 9.07 -9.06 4.30
N THR A 204 9.69 -9.31 5.45
CA THR A 204 11.06 -9.82 5.55
C THR A 204 11.28 -10.60 6.85
N GLY A 205 12.26 -11.51 6.86
CA GLY A 205 12.65 -12.27 8.05
C GLY A 205 11.76 -13.48 8.27
N GLN A 206 11.47 -13.79 9.54
CA GLN A 206 10.70 -14.96 9.94
C GLN A 206 9.57 -14.53 10.88
N ALA A 207 8.40 -15.14 10.72
CA ALA A 207 7.31 -15.03 11.68
C ALA A 207 6.43 -16.29 11.64
N SER A 208 5.65 -16.51 12.69
CA SER A 208 4.59 -17.50 12.73
C SER A 208 3.35 -16.92 13.40
N LEU A 209 2.18 -17.43 13.01
CA LEU A 209 0.90 -17.11 13.61
C LEU A 209 0.38 -18.37 14.32
N ASP A 210 0.28 -18.33 15.66
CA ASP A 210 -0.05 -19.50 16.49
C ASP A 210 0.76 -20.77 16.14
N GLY A 211 2.05 -20.57 15.83
CA GLY A 211 2.98 -21.64 15.49
C GLY A 211 2.97 -22.09 14.03
N MET A 212 2.05 -21.59 13.20
CA MET A 212 2.07 -21.79 11.75
C MET A 212 3.04 -20.80 11.10
N GLU A 213 4.06 -21.30 10.40
CA GLU A 213 5.06 -20.45 9.76
C GLU A 213 4.47 -19.64 8.60
N LEU A 214 4.78 -18.34 8.59
CA LEU A 214 4.39 -17.45 7.50
C LEU A 214 5.51 -17.44 6.45
N GLU A 215 5.11 -17.54 5.19
CA GLU A 215 6.02 -17.41 4.06
C GLU A 215 6.26 -15.93 3.74
N PRO A 216 7.51 -15.53 3.46
CA PRO A 216 7.81 -14.17 3.03
C PRO A 216 7.01 -13.79 1.78
N GLN A 217 6.59 -12.53 1.75
CA GLN A 217 5.88 -11.89 0.64
C GLN A 217 4.49 -12.46 0.35
N VAL A 218 3.94 -13.28 1.25
CA VAL A 218 2.58 -13.84 1.16
C VAL A 218 1.62 -13.06 2.05
N LEU A 219 0.42 -12.77 1.52
CA LEU A 219 -0.66 -12.14 2.26
C LEU A 219 -1.63 -13.20 2.78
N TYR A 220 -1.83 -13.25 4.09
CA TYR A 220 -2.69 -14.19 4.79
C TYR A 220 -3.95 -13.48 5.27
N VAL A 221 -5.09 -13.72 4.62
CA VAL A 221 -6.38 -13.14 5.02
C VAL A 221 -6.95 -13.95 6.18
N LEU A 222 -7.11 -13.31 7.32
CA LEU A 222 -7.59 -13.94 8.55
C LEU A 222 -9.08 -14.21 8.48
N LYS A 223 -9.50 -15.30 9.13
CA LYS A 223 -10.92 -15.57 9.36
C LYS A 223 -11.51 -14.53 10.32
N PRO A 224 -12.71 -13.98 10.03
CA PRO A 224 -13.38 -13.06 10.95
C PRO A 224 -13.52 -13.66 12.35
N GLY A 225 -13.32 -12.85 13.39
CA GLY A 225 -13.43 -13.29 14.78
C GLY A 225 -12.23 -14.06 15.35
N VAL A 226 -11.24 -14.46 14.54
CA VAL A 226 -10.05 -15.16 15.04
C VAL A 226 -9.11 -14.19 15.73
N THR A 227 -8.77 -14.48 16.98
CA THR A 227 -7.59 -13.92 17.67
C THR A 227 -6.41 -14.86 17.46
N ALA A 228 -5.20 -14.32 17.33
CA ALA A 228 -4.00 -15.15 17.21
C ALA A 228 -2.78 -14.47 17.85
N LYS A 229 -1.71 -15.22 18.08
CA LYS A 229 -0.42 -14.69 18.50
C LYS A 229 0.55 -14.69 17.32
N LEU A 230 0.99 -13.50 16.92
CA LEU A 230 2.10 -13.33 16.00
C LEU A 230 3.40 -13.43 16.79
N TYR A 231 4.32 -14.30 16.36
CA TYR A 231 5.60 -14.55 17.04
C TYR A 231 6.73 -14.68 16.02
N SER A 232 7.95 -14.33 16.44
CA SER A 232 9.16 -14.62 15.67
C SER A 232 10.25 -15.17 16.55
N ARG A 233 10.91 -16.23 16.10
CA ARG A 233 12.10 -16.79 16.74
C ARG A 233 13.36 -16.03 16.36
N LEU A 234 13.47 -15.62 15.09
CA LEU A 234 14.69 -15.03 14.53
C LEU A 234 14.59 -13.52 14.29
N GLY A 235 13.40 -12.95 14.48
CA GLY A 235 13.05 -11.59 14.10
C GLY A 235 12.46 -11.51 12.68
N GLY A 236 11.65 -10.47 12.46
CA GLY A 236 10.96 -10.26 11.20
C GLY A 236 10.20 -8.93 11.13
N ARG A 237 9.79 -8.56 9.93
CA ARG A 237 8.93 -7.40 9.66
C ARG A 237 7.63 -7.87 9.05
N VAL A 238 6.53 -7.55 9.70
CA VAL A 238 5.19 -8.01 9.35
C VAL A 238 4.28 -6.79 9.19
N MET A 239 3.53 -6.73 8.10
CA MET A 239 2.47 -5.74 7.93
C MET A 239 1.15 -6.35 8.41
N LEU A 240 0.41 -5.60 9.23
CA LEU A 240 -0.99 -5.87 9.53
C LEU A 240 -1.84 -4.85 8.76
N CYS A 241 -2.75 -5.33 7.91
CA CYS A 241 -3.68 -4.48 7.19
C CYS A 241 -5.12 -5.02 7.31
N GLY A 242 -6.12 -4.13 7.27
CA GLY A 242 -7.51 -4.52 7.38
C GLY A 242 -8.43 -3.36 7.74
N GLY A 243 -9.67 -3.66 8.08
CA GLY A 243 -10.65 -2.64 8.44
C GLY A 243 -12.08 -3.04 8.12
N GLU A 244 -12.91 -2.01 7.92
CA GLU A 244 -14.32 -2.10 7.53
C GLU A 244 -14.45 -2.80 6.19
N ALA A 245 -15.31 -3.83 6.14
CA ALA A 245 -15.64 -4.52 4.90
C ALA A 245 -16.64 -3.70 4.08
N PHE A 246 -16.36 -3.49 2.79
CA PHE A 246 -17.27 -2.73 1.94
C PHE A 246 -18.42 -3.63 1.45
N ALA A 247 -19.66 -3.16 1.62
CA ALA A 247 -20.83 -3.85 1.11
C ALA A 247 -20.90 -3.84 -0.44
N THR A 248 -20.39 -2.78 -1.05
CA THR A 248 -20.45 -2.56 -2.50
C THR A 248 -19.13 -2.97 -3.14
N PRO A 249 -19.15 -3.76 -4.22
CA PRO A 249 -17.92 -4.14 -4.91
C PRO A 249 -17.17 -2.91 -5.44
N ARG A 250 -15.86 -3.08 -5.64
CA ARG A 250 -15.01 -2.12 -6.34
C ARG A 250 -14.44 -2.77 -7.59
N HIS A 251 -14.52 -2.03 -8.68
CA HIS A 251 -13.91 -2.39 -9.94
C HIS A 251 -12.54 -1.75 -10.03
N VAL A 252 -11.57 -2.50 -10.55
CA VAL A 252 -10.22 -2.00 -10.80
C VAL A 252 -9.91 -2.19 -12.26
N TRP A 253 -9.43 -1.12 -12.89
CA TRP A 253 -8.87 -1.16 -14.23
C TRP A 253 -7.66 -0.23 -14.27
N TRP A 254 -6.46 -0.78 -14.47
CA TRP A 254 -5.21 -0.03 -14.43
C TRP A 254 -5.03 0.73 -13.10
N ASN A 255 -5.11 2.06 -13.12
CA ASN A 255 -4.97 2.94 -11.96
C ASN A 255 -6.32 3.52 -11.52
N PHE A 256 -7.42 3.02 -12.07
CA PHE A 256 -8.76 3.48 -11.76
C PHE A 256 -9.48 2.46 -10.90
N VAL A 257 -9.95 2.92 -9.76
CA VAL A 257 -10.82 2.18 -8.85
C VAL A 257 -12.16 2.92 -8.82
N SER A 258 -13.28 2.21 -8.80
CA SER A 258 -14.60 2.83 -8.58
C SER A 258 -15.64 1.76 -8.25
N SER A 259 -16.70 2.15 -7.56
CA SER A 259 -17.94 1.38 -7.49
C SER A 259 -18.66 1.28 -8.85
N SER A 260 -18.36 2.18 -9.79
CA SER A 260 -19.02 2.29 -11.11
C SER A 260 -18.07 1.99 -12.27
N ARG A 261 -18.42 1.02 -13.11
CA ARG A 261 -17.68 0.74 -14.36
C ARG A 261 -17.77 1.90 -15.35
N ASP A 262 -18.90 2.62 -15.39
CA ASP A 262 -19.08 3.77 -16.27
C ASP A 262 -18.13 4.91 -15.88
N ARG A 263 -17.90 5.10 -14.57
CA ARG A 263 -16.95 6.09 -14.07
C ARG A 263 -15.51 5.79 -14.49
N ILE A 264 -15.13 4.51 -14.49
CA ILE A 264 -13.83 4.05 -15.01
C ILE A 264 -13.74 4.32 -16.52
N GLU A 265 -14.79 4.02 -17.30
CA GLU A 265 -14.77 4.28 -18.75
C GLU A 265 -14.67 5.77 -19.05
N GLN A 266 -15.36 6.62 -18.30
CA GLN A 266 -15.22 8.07 -18.40
C GLN A 266 -13.77 8.51 -18.14
N ALA A 267 -13.14 8.03 -17.05
CA ALA A 267 -11.76 8.37 -16.73
C ALA A 267 -10.76 7.88 -17.80
N LYS A 268 -11.01 6.73 -18.42
CA LYS A 268 -10.22 6.24 -19.55
C LYS A 268 -10.30 7.20 -20.74
N GLN A 269 -11.49 7.70 -21.05
CA GLN A 269 -11.68 8.68 -22.12
C GLN A 269 -11.05 10.03 -21.77
N ASP A 270 -11.16 10.45 -20.51
CA ASP A 270 -10.56 11.70 -20.01
C ASP A 270 -9.03 11.65 -20.11
N TRP A 271 -8.40 10.55 -19.72
CA TRP A 271 -6.96 10.39 -19.82
C TRP A 271 -6.49 10.36 -21.29
N LYS A 272 -7.18 9.62 -22.16
CA LYS A 272 -6.89 9.59 -23.60
C LYS A 272 -6.99 10.98 -24.25
N ALA A 273 -7.91 11.80 -23.80
CA ALA A 273 -8.15 13.13 -24.32
C ALA A 273 -7.33 14.23 -23.63
N GLY A 274 -6.47 13.89 -22.65
CA GLY A 274 -5.68 14.86 -21.90
C GLY A 274 -6.51 15.81 -21.02
N ARG A 275 -7.65 15.34 -20.49
CA ARG A 275 -8.56 16.14 -19.65
C ARG A 275 -8.20 16.12 -18.16
N PHE A 276 -7.31 15.22 -17.73
CA PHE A 276 -6.73 15.30 -16.39
C PHE A 276 -5.75 16.48 -16.29
N PRO A 277 -5.60 17.08 -15.09
CA PRO A 277 -4.62 18.14 -14.89
C PRO A 277 -3.19 17.61 -15.07
N THR A 278 -2.28 18.49 -15.47
CA THR A 278 -0.85 18.17 -15.59
C THR A 278 -0.14 18.28 -14.24
N VAL A 279 1.05 17.68 -14.13
CA VAL A 279 1.91 17.78 -12.94
C VAL A 279 2.89 18.94 -13.12
N PRO A 280 2.78 20.05 -12.35
CA PRO A 280 3.69 21.17 -12.49
C PRO A 280 5.16 20.75 -12.29
N GLY A 281 6.00 21.02 -13.30
CA GLY A 281 7.42 20.67 -13.28
C GLY A 281 7.73 19.21 -13.66
N ASP A 282 6.74 18.40 -14.03
CA ASP A 282 6.90 17.06 -14.60
C ASP A 282 5.79 16.79 -15.63
N ASP A 283 5.61 17.69 -16.61
CA ASP A 283 4.50 17.67 -17.58
C ASP A 283 4.92 17.27 -19.01
N LYS A 284 6.19 16.89 -19.20
CA LYS A 284 6.77 16.60 -20.53
C LYS A 284 6.52 15.18 -21.03
N GLU A 285 6.22 14.26 -20.13
CA GLU A 285 5.97 12.86 -20.43
C GLU A 285 4.87 12.32 -19.51
N PHE A 286 4.20 11.24 -19.92
CA PHE A 286 3.19 10.58 -19.11
C PHE A 286 3.06 9.11 -19.52
N ILE A 287 2.42 8.30 -18.66
CA ILE A 287 2.13 6.90 -18.97
C ILE A 287 0.85 6.85 -19.83
N PRO A 288 0.93 6.42 -21.11
CA PRO A 288 -0.26 6.31 -21.93
C PRO A 288 -1.20 5.24 -21.35
N ILE A 289 -2.49 5.39 -21.62
CA ILE A 289 -3.46 4.36 -21.26
C ILE A 289 -3.05 3.00 -21.87
N PRO A 290 -3.01 1.92 -21.08
CA PRO A 290 -2.65 0.62 -21.63
C PRO A 290 -3.79 0.02 -22.46
N GLU A 291 -3.45 -0.77 -23.49
CA GLU A 291 -4.44 -1.60 -24.19
C GLU A 291 -4.95 -2.74 -23.30
N VAL A 292 -4.03 -3.36 -22.54
CA VAL A 292 -4.33 -4.41 -21.55
C VAL A 292 -3.73 -4.00 -20.20
N PRO A 293 -4.55 -3.73 -19.18
CA PRO A 293 -4.07 -3.32 -17.86
C PRO A 293 -3.43 -4.50 -17.10
N LYS A 294 -2.36 -4.21 -16.35
CA LYS A 294 -1.73 -5.18 -15.43
C LYS A 294 -2.49 -5.34 -14.10
N THR A 295 -3.24 -4.32 -13.71
CA THR A 295 -4.06 -4.33 -12.49
C THR A 295 -5.53 -4.38 -12.89
N VAL A 296 -6.22 -5.45 -12.52
CA VAL A 296 -7.65 -5.64 -12.79
C VAL A 296 -8.33 -6.32 -11.61
N SER A 297 -9.58 -5.95 -11.36
CA SER A 297 -10.48 -6.77 -10.54
C SER A 297 -10.97 -7.96 -11.36
N TYR A 298 -11.25 -9.07 -10.70
CA TYR A 298 -11.77 -10.27 -11.33
C TYR A 298 -13.14 -10.63 -10.74
N PRO A 299 -14.11 -10.98 -11.59
CA PRO A 299 -14.72 -10.17 -12.64
C PRO A 299 -15.60 -9.02 -12.13
#